data_AF-A0A933VB73-F1
#
_entry.id   AF-A0A933VB73-F1
#
_cell.length_a   1.000
_cell.length_b   1.000
_cell.length_c   1.000
_cell.angle_alpha   90.00
_cell.angle_beta   90.00
_cell.angle_gamma   90.00
#
_symmetry.space_group_name_H-M   'P 1'
#
loop_
_entity.id
_entity.type
_entity.pdbx_description
1 polymer ?
#
loop_
_entity_poly.entity_id
_entity_poly.type
_entity_poly.pdbx_seq_one_letter_code
_entity_poly.pdbx_strand_id
1 'polypeptide(L)'
;MSKVSISSNKTRSVAARKNRSGLSEPRTFTSRDGFTILVGKNAKQNEDVTFRRANADDLWLHARDVAGAHVVIIRAGRDIPESTINEAATLAAQHSQARNDSAVDVIVTPRRNVHRMRGGKTGMVSVKSSQLVHVVK
;
A
#
# COMPACT_ATOMS: atom_id res chain seq x y z
N MET A 1 -69.20 2.43 -6.79
CA MET A 1 -68.06 2.87 -5.94
C MET A 1 -67.10 1.70 -5.80
N SER A 2 -66.21 1.52 -6.77
CA SER A 2 -65.17 0.48 -6.73
C SER A 2 -63.99 0.94 -7.56
N LYS A 3 -62.81 1.04 -6.97
CA LYS A 3 -61.60 0.31 -7.42
C LYS A 3 -60.35 0.78 -6.65
N VAL A 4 -59.72 -0.23 -6.04
CA VAL A 4 -58.28 -0.51 -6.02
C VAL A 4 -57.41 0.31 -5.08
N SER A 5 -57.07 -0.36 -3.98
CA SER A 5 -55.90 -0.15 -3.13
C SER A 5 -54.61 -0.32 -3.93
N ILE A 6 -53.73 0.69 -3.92
CA ILE A 6 -52.35 0.57 -4.40
C ILE A 6 -51.44 0.75 -3.19
N SER A 7 -50.93 -0.39 -2.69
CA SER A 7 -49.86 -0.46 -1.70
C SER A 7 -48.56 0.01 -2.35
N SER A 8 -48.14 1.23 -2.06
CA SER A 8 -46.84 1.75 -2.51
C SER A 8 -45.74 1.26 -1.56
N ASN A 9 -45.12 0.14 -1.91
CA ASN A 9 -43.95 -0.37 -1.22
C ASN A 9 -42.75 0.51 -1.58
N LYS A 10 -42.48 1.54 -0.77
CA LYS A 10 -41.34 2.44 -0.92
C LYS A 10 -40.06 1.66 -0.61
N THR A 11 -39.37 1.23 -1.66
CA THR A 11 -38.05 0.61 -1.61
C THR A 11 -37.12 1.49 -0.79
N ARG A 12 -36.69 0.95 0.36
CA ARG A 12 -35.64 1.55 1.19
C ARG A 12 -34.37 1.63 0.34
N SER A 13 -34.02 2.84 -0.08
CA SER A 13 -32.73 3.13 -0.67
C SER A 13 -31.64 2.62 0.27
N VAL A 14 -30.81 1.69 -0.22
CA VAL A 14 -29.60 1.24 0.48
C VAL A 14 -28.64 2.41 0.41
N ALA A 15 -28.78 3.34 1.35
CA ALA A 15 -27.85 4.42 1.55
C ALA A 15 -26.47 3.80 1.78
N ALA A 16 -25.54 4.09 0.86
CA ALA A 16 -24.15 3.71 0.93
C ALA A 16 -23.65 3.96 2.35
N ARG A 17 -23.26 2.88 3.04
CA ARG A 17 -22.66 2.94 4.38
C ARG A 17 -21.35 3.72 4.24
N LYS A 18 -21.43 5.04 4.42
CA LYS A 18 -20.28 5.94 4.57
C LYS A 18 -19.50 5.45 5.79
N ASN A 19 -18.45 4.69 5.53
CA ASN A 19 -17.70 3.98 6.55
C ASN A 19 -17.13 5.02 7.54
N ARG A 20 -17.49 4.87 8.81
CA ARG A 20 -17.13 5.78 9.90
C ARG A 20 -15.70 5.52 10.37
N SER A 21 -14.72 5.77 9.51
CA SER A 21 -13.33 5.94 9.92
C SER A 21 -12.76 7.12 9.15
N GLY A 22 -12.61 8.27 9.80
CA GLY A 22 -12.06 9.50 9.22
C GLY A 22 -10.58 9.42 8.80
N LEU A 23 -10.07 8.23 8.48
CA LEU A 23 -8.74 7.99 7.96
C LEU A 23 -8.89 7.71 6.47
N SER A 24 -8.23 8.53 5.65
CA SER A 24 -8.14 8.23 4.22
C SER A 24 -7.50 6.85 4.00
N GLU A 25 -7.91 6.11 2.97
CA GLU A 25 -7.30 4.82 2.60
C GLU A 25 -5.88 5.01 2.05
N PRO A 26 -4.98 4.00 2.12
CA PRO A 26 -3.74 3.98 1.35
C PRO A 26 -4.00 4.19 -0.15
N ARG A 27 -2.99 4.62 -0.92
CA ARG A 27 -3.12 4.62 -2.38
C ARG A 27 -3.00 3.19 -2.89
N THR A 28 -3.77 2.86 -3.91
CA THR A 28 -3.74 1.56 -4.58
C THR A 28 -3.46 1.78 -6.06
N PHE A 29 -2.49 1.04 -6.57
CA PHE A 29 -2.13 1.01 -7.98
C PHE A 29 -2.20 -0.44 -8.50
N THR A 30 -2.31 -0.59 -9.80
CA THR A 30 -2.18 -1.87 -10.49
C THR A 30 -0.97 -1.78 -11.40
N SER A 31 -0.01 -2.67 -11.24
CA SER A 31 1.16 -2.74 -12.13
C SER A 31 0.75 -3.15 -13.54
N ARG A 32 1.62 -2.93 -14.52
CA ARG A 32 1.37 -3.41 -15.90
C ARG A 32 1.18 -4.93 -15.99
N ASP A 33 1.75 -5.67 -15.05
CA ASP A 33 1.63 -7.13 -14.96
C ASP A 33 0.42 -7.58 -14.13
N GLY A 34 -0.44 -6.65 -13.71
CA GLY A 34 -1.68 -6.93 -12.98
C GLY A 34 -1.49 -7.26 -11.49
N PHE A 35 -0.45 -6.72 -10.85
CA PHE A 35 -0.26 -6.84 -9.40
C PHE A 35 -0.78 -5.59 -8.68
N THR A 36 -1.41 -5.79 -7.53
CA THR A 36 -1.82 -4.69 -6.66
C THR A 36 -0.61 -4.13 -5.91
N ILE A 37 -0.40 -2.81 -6.00
CA ILE A 37 0.62 -2.09 -5.24
C ILE A 37 -0.08 -1.13 -4.26
N LEU A 38 0.20 -1.28 -2.97
CA LEU A 38 -0.31 -0.42 -1.91
C LEU A 38 0.76 0.58 -1.46
N VAL A 39 0.39 1.85 -1.28
CA VAL A 39 1.31 2.92 -0.84
C VAL A 39 0.72 3.64 0.36
N GLY A 40 1.41 3.57 1.50
CA GLY A 40 1.04 4.29 2.71
C GLY A 40 1.36 5.79 2.60
N LYS A 41 0.40 6.66 2.94
CA LYS A 41 0.58 8.13 2.85
C LYS A 41 1.07 8.77 4.15
N ASN A 42 1.10 8.02 5.25
CA ASN A 42 1.52 8.48 6.57
C ASN A 42 1.91 7.28 7.43
N ALA A 43 2.49 7.54 8.61
CA ALA A 43 2.96 6.50 9.53
C ALA A 43 1.91 5.42 9.88
N LYS A 44 0.65 5.83 10.11
CA LYS A 44 -0.45 4.90 10.43
C LYS A 44 -0.80 4.01 9.24
N GLN A 45 -0.82 4.57 8.02
CA GLN A 45 -1.07 3.80 6.80
C GLN A 45 0.13 2.94 6.42
N ASN A 46 1.36 3.41 6.63
CA ASN A 46 2.57 2.61 6.45
C ASN A 46 2.50 1.35 7.31
N GLU A 47 2.10 1.52 8.57
CA GLU A 47 1.86 0.43 9.49
C GLU A 47 0.73 -0.50 9.02
N ASP A 48 -0.38 0.06 8.55
CA ASP A 48 -1.53 -0.70 8.03
C ASP A 48 -1.15 -1.56 6.80
N VAL A 49 -0.56 -0.97 5.77
CA VAL A 49 -0.17 -1.70 4.56
C VAL A 49 0.88 -2.76 4.84
N THR A 50 1.83 -2.47 5.75
CA THR A 50 2.95 -3.38 6.04
C THR A 50 2.53 -4.53 6.96
N PHE A 51 1.76 -4.25 8.01
CA PHE A 51 1.54 -5.22 9.07
C PHE A 51 0.13 -5.80 9.14
N ARG A 52 -0.86 -5.18 8.48
CA ARG A 52 -2.25 -5.65 8.49
C ARG A 52 -2.73 -6.15 7.13
N ARG A 53 -2.36 -5.47 6.03
CA ARG A 53 -2.79 -5.85 4.67
C ARG A 53 -1.84 -6.82 3.97
N ALA A 54 -0.54 -6.69 4.20
CA ALA A 54 0.47 -7.54 3.58
C ALA A 54 0.59 -8.90 4.25
N ASN A 55 0.75 -9.94 3.42
CA ASN A 55 1.16 -11.28 3.82
C ASN A 55 2.69 -11.37 3.95
N ALA A 56 3.18 -12.48 4.52
CA ALA A 56 4.60 -12.71 4.78
C ALA A 56 5.49 -12.72 3.52
N ASP A 57 4.95 -13.19 2.38
CA ASP A 57 5.65 -13.35 1.10
C ASP A 57 5.47 -12.17 0.13
N ASP A 58 4.61 -11.21 0.48
CA ASP A 58 4.47 -9.97 -0.27
C ASP A 58 5.78 -9.18 -0.22
N LEU A 59 6.09 -8.42 -1.27
CA LEU A 59 7.28 -7.58 -1.29
C LEU A 59 6.98 -6.24 -0.65
N TRP A 60 7.85 -5.81 0.25
CA TRP A 60 7.86 -4.50 0.86
C TRP A 60 9.03 -3.69 0.29
N LEU A 61 8.75 -2.43 -0.02
CA LEU A 61 9.69 -1.49 -0.59
C LEU A 61 9.67 -0.15 0.15
N HIS A 62 10.83 0.49 0.24
CA HIS A 62 11.01 1.80 0.87
C HIS A 62 12.32 2.46 0.41
N ALA A 63 12.30 3.79 0.26
CA ALA A 63 13.49 4.55 -0.10
C ALA A 63 14.54 4.49 1.03
N ARG A 64 15.75 4.06 0.69
CA ARG A 64 16.82 3.80 1.66
C ARG A 64 17.24 5.09 2.39
N ASP A 65 17.49 4.97 3.69
CA ASP A 65 18.09 6.00 4.56
C ASP A 65 17.34 7.35 4.64
N VAL A 66 16.10 7.43 4.13
CA VAL A 66 15.26 8.64 4.16
C VAL A 66 13.84 8.36 4.62
N ALA A 67 13.11 9.38 5.10
CA ALA A 67 11.69 9.19 5.41
C ALA A 67 10.87 9.02 4.11
N GLY A 68 9.87 8.14 4.14
CA GLY A 68 9.05 7.86 2.96
C GLY A 68 7.87 6.92 3.20
N ALA A 69 7.11 6.69 2.13
CA ALA A 69 6.01 5.75 2.10
C ALA A 69 6.50 4.29 2.19
N HIS A 70 5.77 3.46 2.93
CA HIS A 70 5.90 2.01 2.77
C HIS A 70 5.10 1.60 1.54
N VAL A 71 5.74 0.86 0.64
CA VAL A 71 5.13 0.34 -0.57
C VAL A 71 5.07 -1.18 -0.46
N VAL A 72 3.95 -1.79 -0.82
CA VAL A 72 3.77 -3.25 -0.78
C VAL A 72 3.21 -3.74 -2.10
N ILE A 73 3.83 -4.76 -2.69
CA ILE A 73 3.32 -5.50 -3.85
C ILE A 73 2.64 -6.77 -3.34
N ILE A 74 1.34 -6.92 -3.61
CA ILE A 74 0.57 -8.09 -3.21
C ILE A 74 0.87 -9.24 -4.17
N ARG A 75 1.58 -10.26 -3.70
CA ARG A 75 2.06 -11.40 -4.48
C ARG A 75 0.94 -12.26 -5.04
N ALA A 76 -0.09 -12.50 -4.22
CA ALA A 76 -1.23 -13.37 -4.55
C ALA A 76 -0.81 -14.75 -5.11
N GLY A 77 0.26 -15.34 -4.55
CA GLY A 77 0.73 -16.68 -4.91
C GLY A 77 1.47 -16.79 -6.26
N ARG A 78 1.78 -15.67 -6.92
CA ARG A 78 2.49 -15.63 -8.21
C ARG A 78 3.91 -15.09 -8.04
N ASP A 79 4.79 -15.37 -8.99
CA ASP A 79 6.09 -14.69 -9.05
C ASP A 79 5.91 -13.26 -9.53
N ILE A 80 6.60 -12.33 -8.87
CA ILE A 80 6.50 -10.89 -9.15
C ILE A 80 7.60 -10.54 -10.16
N PRO A 81 7.23 -10.12 -11.39
CA PRO A 81 8.21 -9.75 -12.40
C PRO A 81 9.02 -8.51 -12.00
N GLU A 82 10.23 -8.38 -12.55
CA GLU A 82 11.10 -7.22 -12.31
C GLU A 82 10.44 -5.90 -12.72
N SER A 83 9.64 -5.90 -13.79
CA SER A 83 8.84 -4.73 -14.22
C SER A 83 7.93 -4.20 -13.11
N THR A 84 7.22 -5.08 -12.41
CA THR A 84 6.36 -4.71 -11.28
C THR A 84 7.18 -4.21 -10.09
N ILE A 85 8.36 -4.78 -9.84
CA ILE A 85 9.27 -4.32 -8.78
C ILE A 85 9.78 -2.90 -9.10
N ASN A 86 10.18 -2.65 -10.34
CA ASN A 86 10.68 -1.34 -10.79
C ASN A 86 9.59 -0.26 -10.72
N GLU A 87 8.35 -0.58 -11.07
CA GLU A 87 7.21 0.34 -10.89
C GLU A 87 6.96 0.67 -9.41
N ALA A 88 6.96 -0.34 -8.55
CA ALA A 88 6.80 -0.13 -7.11
C ALA A 88 7.98 0.65 -6.49
N ALA A 89 9.21 0.41 -6.96
CA ALA A 89 10.39 1.14 -6.53
C ALA A 89 10.32 2.62 -6.94
N THR A 90 9.82 2.89 -8.15
CA THR A 90 9.57 4.25 -8.62
C THR A 90 8.56 4.97 -7.72
N LEU A 91 7.47 4.29 -7.33
CA LEU A 91 6.50 4.84 -6.38
C LEU A 91 7.13 5.12 -5.00
N ALA A 92 7.98 4.22 -4.49
CA ALA A 92 8.68 4.41 -3.23
C ALA A 92 9.61 5.64 -3.27
N ALA A 93 10.37 5.82 -4.36
CA ALA A 93 11.23 6.98 -4.58
C ALA A 93 10.42 8.28 -4.68
N GLN A 94 9.34 8.30 -5.48
CA GLN A 94 8.46 9.48 -5.65
C GLN A 94 7.77 9.91 -4.35
N HIS A 95 7.42 8.95 -3.49
CA HIS A 95 6.75 9.19 -2.20
C HIS A 95 7.72 9.20 -1.01
N SER A 96 8.97 9.62 -1.25
CA SER A 96 10.00 9.81 -0.23
C SER A 96 10.47 11.26 -0.12
N GLN A 97 11.34 11.53 0.85
CA GLN A 97 12.06 12.81 0.94
C GLN A 97 13.09 12.97 -0.20
N ALA A 98 13.60 11.89 -0.78
CA ALA A 98 14.54 11.88 -1.90
C ALA A 98 13.84 12.05 -3.28
N ARG A 99 12.57 12.50 -3.31
CA ARG A 99 11.79 12.63 -4.55
C ARG A 99 12.36 13.61 -5.57
N ASN A 100 13.28 14.49 -5.18
CA ASN A 100 13.93 15.45 -6.09
C ASN A 100 15.36 15.04 -6.49
N ASP A 101 15.90 13.96 -5.93
CA ASP A 101 17.26 13.51 -6.20
C ASP A 101 17.35 12.88 -7.59
N SER A 102 18.51 12.95 -8.25
CA SER A 102 18.69 12.35 -9.59
C SER A 102 18.59 10.83 -9.58
N ALA A 103 18.93 10.20 -8.46
CA ALA A 103 18.79 8.76 -8.25
C ALA A 103 18.45 8.46 -6.79
N VAL A 104 17.75 7.34 -6.56
CA VAL A 104 17.31 6.89 -5.24
C VAL A 104 17.49 5.37 -5.13
N ASP A 105 18.19 4.92 -4.08
CA ASP A 105 18.23 3.50 -3.73
C ASP A 105 16.95 3.10 -2.99
N VAL A 106 16.34 2.00 -3.44
CA VAL A 106 15.12 1.46 -2.85
C VAL A 106 15.38 0.08 -2.29
N ILE A 107 15.10 -0.09 -1.00
CA ILE A 107 15.12 -1.39 -0.32
C ILE A 107 13.96 -2.23 -0.86
N VAL A 108 14.24 -3.48 -1.23
CA VAL A 108 13.24 -4.48 -1.59
C VAL A 108 13.45 -5.73 -0.73
N THR A 109 12.39 -6.19 -0.08
CA THR A 109 12.45 -7.41 0.74
C THR A 109 11.07 -8.06 0.87
N PRO A 110 10.98 -9.39 1.07
CA PRO A 110 9.77 -9.99 1.61
C PRO A 110 9.35 -9.32 2.93
N ARG A 111 8.06 -9.08 3.10
CA ARG A 111 7.49 -8.41 4.28
C ARG A 111 7.82 -9.14 5.58
N ARG A 112 8.00 -10.47 5.58
CA ARG A 112 8.43 -11.24 6.77
C ARG A 112 9.74 -10.77 7.39
N ASN A 113 10.62 -10.13 6.61
CA ASN A 113 11.89 -9.59 7.09
C ASN A 113 11.75 -8.19 7.70
N VAL A 114 10.57 -7.58 7.60
CA VAL A 114 10.26 -6.25 8.13
C VAL A 114 9.64 -6.41 9.51
N HIS A 115 10.30 -5.82 10.51
CA HIS A 115 9.86 -5.88 11.89
C HIS A 115 9.64 -4.48 12.42
N ARG A 116 8.70 -4.35 13.35
CA ARG A 116 8.53 -3.10 14.11
C ARG A 116 9.79 -2.86 14.93
N MET A 117 10.31 -1.64 14.87
CA MET A 117 11.44 -1.27 15.69
C MET A 117 11.01 -1.23 17.16
N ARG A 118 11.71 -1.98 18.02
CA ARG A 118 11.36 -2.05 19.46
C ARG A 118 11.58 -0.69 20.11
N GLY A 119 10.52 -0.14 20.72
CA GLY A 119 10.53 1.22 21.30
C GLY A 119 10.45 2.36 20.27
N GLY A 120 10.32 2.04 18.97
CA GLY A 120 10.17 3.03 17.91
C GLY A 120 8.74 3.60 17.82
N LYS A 121 8.61 4.73 17.12
CA LYS A 121 7.30 5.33 16.80
C LYS A 121 6.58 4.48 15.74
N THR A 122 5.26 4.63 15.64
CA THR A 122 4.45 4.04 14.55
C THR A 122 5.09 4.31 13.19
N GLY A 123 5.18 3.26 12.36
CA GLY A 123 5.83 3.32 11.05
C GLY A 123 7.35 3.09 11.06
N MET A 124 8.03 3.12 12.21
CA MET A 124 9.45 2.78 12.28
C MET A 124 9.66 1.27 12.24
N VAL A 125 10.54 0.84 11.34
CA VAL A 125 10.80 -0.58 11.08
C VAL A 125 12.30 -0.87 11.03
N SER A 126 12.66 -2.12 11.32
CA SER A 126 13.96 -2.69 11.02
C SER A 126 13.80 -3.77 9.94
N VAL A 127 14.80 -3.88 9.07
CA VAL A 127 14.85 -4.84 7.97
C VAL A 127 16.03 -5.78 8.21
N LYS A 128 15.78 -7.09 8.22
CA LYS A 128 16.83 -8.11 8.46
C LYS A 128 17.71 -8.40 7.25
N SER A 129 17.10 -8.49 6.08
CA SER A 129 17.75 -8.83 4.81
C SER A 129 17.00 -8.15 3.69
N SER A 130 17.70 -7.59 2.73
CA SER A 130 17.11 -6.89 1.60
C SER A 130 18.02 -6.85 0.39
N GLN A 131 17.43 -6.59 -0.76
CA GLN A 131 18.11 -6.21 -1.98
C GLN A 131 17.90 -4.71 -2.22
N LEU A 132 18.73 -4.11 -3.08
CA LEU A 132 18.56 -2.73 -3.51
C LEU A 132 18.21 -2.69 -4.99
N VAL A 133 17.25 -1.82 -5.32
CA VAL A 133 16.93 -1.43 -6.69
C VAL A 133 17.29 0.04 -6.82
N HIS A 134 18.08 0.36 -7.83
CA HIS A 134 18.51 1.73 -8.10
C HIS A 134 17.53 2.39 -9.07
N VAL A 135 16.86 3.46 -8.62
CA VAL A 135 15.90 4.22 -9.44
C VAL A 135 16.56 5.51 -9.90
N VAL A 136 16.69 5.70 -11.21
CA VAL A 136 17.20 6.92 -11.84
C VAL A 136 16.04 7.70 -12.48
N LYS A 137 16.06 9.02 -12.39
CA LYS A 137 15.00 9.91 -12.89
C LYS A 137 15.34 10.57 -14.22
#